data_AF-A0A9E5LXV8-F1
#
_entry.id   AF-A0A9E5LXV8-F1
#
_cell.length_a   1.000
_cell.length_b   1.000
_cell.length_c   1.000
_cell.angle_alpha   90.00
_cell.angle_beta   90.00
_cell.angle_gamma   90.00
#
_symmetry.space_group_name_H-M   'P 1'
#
loop_
_entity.id
_entity.type
_entity.pdbx_description
1 polymer ?
#
loop_
_entity_poly.entity_id
_entity_poly.type
_entity_poly.pdbx_seq_one_letter_code
_entity_poly.pdbx_strand_id
1 'polypeptide(L)' 'MREVGNSLSVDLDQVIAHGAPAQRAEALRLRTILGVSPDDAETTLTARQLIDAYLNDPHLERG' A
#
# COMPACT_ATOMS: atom_id res chain seq x y z
N MET A 1 12.36 -16.71 0.20
CA MET A 1 12.03 -15.27 0.14
C MET A 1 10.52 -15.08 0.34
N ARG A 2 10.02 -15.13 1.58
CA ARG A 2 8.57 -15.01 1.89
C ARG A 2 8.21 -13.78 2.74
N GLU A 3 9.18 -13.05 3.24
CA GLU A 3 8.93 -11.93 4.19
C GLU A 3 8.45 -10.65 3.50
N VAL A 4 8.86 -10.40 2.24
CA VAL A 4 8.56 -9.13 1.55
C VAL A 4 7.08 -8.99 1.19
N GLY A 5 6.41 -10.06 0.76
CA GLY A 5 4.99 -10.01 0.37
C GLY A 5 4.05 -9.84 1.57
N ASN A 6 4.45 -10.33 2.75
CA ASN A 6 3.66 -10.23 3.97
C ASN A 6 3.68 -8.81 4.55
N SER A 7 4.84 -8.13 4.51
CA SER A 7 4.93 -6.73 4.91
C SER A 7 4.12 -5.82 3.99
N LEU A 8 4.19 -6.01 2.67
CA LEU A 8 3.49 -5.15 1.71
C LEU A 8 1.96 -5.16 1.87
N SER A 9 1.37 -6.32 2.12
CA SER A 9 -0.08 -6.42 2.34
C SER A 9 -0.52 -5.75 3.64
N VAL A 10 0.26 -5.91 4.72
CA VAL A 10 -0.02 -5.28 6.02
C VAL A 10 0.07 -3.76 5.90
N ASP A 11 1.09 -3.26 5.19
CA ASP A 11 1.27 -1.84 4.97
C ASP A 11 0.15 -1.24 4.10
N LEU A 12 -0.29 -1.94 3.05
CA LEU A 12 -1.45 -1.53 2.26
C LEU A 12 -2.73 -1.49 3.12
N ASP A 13 -2.94 -2.44 4.03
CA ASP A 13 -4.07 -2.42 4.96
C ASP A 13 -4.04 -1.19 5.88
N GLN A 14 -2.87 -0.74 6.33
CA GLN A 14 -2.73 0.52 7.08
C GLN A 14 -3.12 1.73 6.24
N VAL A 15 -2.67 1.82 4.98
CA VAL A 15 -3.06 2.89 4.06
C VAL A 15 -4.57 2.89 3.81
N ILE A 16 -5.20 1.71 3.67
CA ILE A 16 -6.65 1.58 3.48
C ILE A 16 -7.43 2.04 4.72
N ALA A 17 -6.91 1.80 5.92
CA ALA A 17 -7.57 2.17 7.17
C ALA A 17 -7.42 3.66 7.48
N HIS A 18 -6.23 4.22 7.29
CA HIS A 18 -5.84 5.52 7.84
C HIS A 18 -5.41 6.57 6.80
N GLY A 19 -5.18 6.18 5.54
CA GLY A 19 -4.75 7.10 4.49
C GLY A 19 -5.83 8.10 4.07
N ALA A 20 -5.43 9.10 3.29
CA ALA A 20 -6.37 10.02 2.66
C ALA A 20 -7.32 9.28 1.70
N PRO A 21 -8.54 9.79 1.40
CA PRO A 21 -9.50 9.10 0.54
C PRO A 21 -8.93 8.62 -0.82
N ALA A 22 -8.07 9.43 -1.44
CA ALA A 22 -7.39 9.06 -2.69
C ALA A 22 -6.37 7.93 -2.50
N GLN A 23 -5.59 7.96 -1.42
CA GLN A 23 -4.62 6.90 -1.08
C GLN A 23 -5.34 5.59 -0.75
N ARG A 24 -6.47 5.65 -0.03
CA ARG A 24 -7.30 4.49 0.30
C ARG A 24 -7.84 3.81 -0.95
N ALA A 25 -8.38 4.60 -1.88
CA ALA A 25 -8.90 4.09 -3.15
C ALA A 25 -7.79 3.40 -3.97
N GLU A 26 -6.61 4.02 -4.04
CA GLU A 26 -5.47 3.44 -4.76
C GLU A 26 -4.94 2.17 -4.07
N ALA A 27 -4.82 2.17 -2.74
CA ALA A 27 -4.38 1.00 -1.99
C ALA A 27 -5.33 -0.21 -2.16
N LEU A 28 -6.66 0.02 -2.20
CA LEU A 28 -7.65 -1.03 -2.50
C LEU A 28 -7.46 -1.61 -3.91
N ARG A 29 -7.18 -0.75 -4.89
CA ARG A 29 -6.93 -1.18 -6.27
C ARG A 29 -5.68 -2.06 -6.36
N LEU A 30 -4.58 -1.59 -5.78
CA LEU A 30 -3.29 -2.31 -5.78
C LEU A 30 -3.39 -3.65 -5.05
N ARG A 31 -4.07 -3.69 -3.90
CA ARG A 31 -4.33 -4.94 -3.17
C ARG A 31 -5.11 -5.94 -4.01
N THR A 32 -6.10 -5.48 -4.76
CA THR A 32 -6.90 -6.35 -5.63
C THR A 32 -6.03 -6.97 -6.73
N ILE A 33 -5.17 -6.16 -7.36
CA ILE A 33 -4.28 -6.62 -8.43
C ILE A 33 -3.25 -7.61 -7.87
N LEU A 34 -2.61 -7.31 -6.73
CA LEU A 34 -1.65 -8.21 -6.08
C LEU A 34 -2.30 -9.50 -5.55
N GLY A 35 -3.60 -9.48 -5.24
CA GLY A 35 -4.34 -10.69 -4.89
C GLY A 35 -4.51 -11.66 -6.07
N VAL A 36 -4.48 -11.16 -7.30
CA VAL A 36 -4.54 -11.96 -8.54
C VAL A 36 -3.15 -12.29 -9.06
N SER A 37 -2.25 -11.31 -9.04
CA SER A 37 -0.88 -11.37 -9.55
C SER A 37 0.10 -10.89 -8.47
N PRO A 38 0.45 -11.73 -7.49
CA PRO A 38 1.27 -11.33 -6.34
C PRO A 38 2.71 -10.95 -6.71
N ASP A 39 3.19 -11.43 -7.86
CA ASP A 39 4.54 -11.15 -8.36
C ASP A 39 4.57 -10.02 -9.43
N ASP A 40 3.47 -9.26 -9.57
CA ASP A 40 3.43 -8.13 -10.49
C ASP A 40 4.36 -7.01 -10.01
N ALA A 41 5.48 -6.85 -10.71
CA ALA A 41 6.56 -5.97 -10.31
C ALA A 41 6.15 -4.48 -10.36
N GLU A 42 5.33 -4.10 -11.34
CA GLU A 42 4.85 -2.73 -11.49
C GLU A 42 3.93 -2.36 -10.33
N THR A 43 2.92 -3.19 -10.06
CA THR A 43 1.98 -3.00 -8.95
C THR A 43 2.69 -3.02 -7.59
N THR A 44 3.69 -3.90 -7.43
CA THR A 44 4.52 -3.94 -6.21
C THR A 44 5.30 -2.64 -6.01
N LEU A 45 5.87 -2.08 -7.08
CA LEU A 45 6.58 -0.80 -7.03
C LEU A 45 5.63 0.36 -6.71
N THR A 46 4.48 0.43 -7.36
CA THR A 46 3.46 1.45 -7.10
C THR A 46 2.93 1.37 -5.67
N ALA A 47 2.68 0.17 -5.16
CA ALA A 47 2.26 -0.04 -3.77
C ALA A 47 3.32 0.49 -2.79
N ARG A 48 4.60 0.23 -3.03
CA ARG A 48 5.68 0.75 -2.20
C ARG A 48 5.76 2.27 -2.24
N GLN A 49 5.62 2.89 -3.42
CA GLN A 49 5.60 4.35 -3.54
C GLN A 49 4.41 4.96 -2.79
N LEU A 50 3.23 4.34 -2.87
CA LEU A 50 2.04 4.79 -2.14
C LEU A 50 2.25 4.68 -0.63
N ILE A 51 2.80 3.57 -0.15
CA ILE A 51 3.12 3.37 1.27
C ILE A 51 4.17 4.37 1.74
N ASP A 52 5.22 4.62 0.95
CA ASP A 52 6.25 5.59 1.28
C ASP A 52 5.68 7.02 1.35
N ALA A 53 4.82 7.39 0.40
CA ALA A 53 4.09 8.65 0.44
C ALA A 53 3.18 8.75 1.67
N TYR A 54 2.51 7.67 2.06
CA TYR A 54 1.75 7.60 3.30
C TYR A 54 2.64 7.76 4.54
N LEU A 55 3.77 7.05 4.64
CA LEU A 55 4.63 7.11 5.83
C LEU A 55 5.31 8.47 6.02
N ASN A 56 5.60 9.18 4.92
CA ASN A 56 6.28 10.46 4.90
C ASN A 56 5.34 11.66 4.70
N ASP A 57 4.02 11.47 4.63
CA ASP A 57 3.09 12.60 4.56
C ASP A 57 3.17 13.41 5.88
N PRO A 58 3.64 14.67 5.86
CA PRO A 58 3.73 15.48 7.07
C PRO A 58 2.35 15.90 7.60
N HIS A 59 1.29 15.75 6.81
CA HIS A 59 -0.10 16.05 7.17
C HIS A 59 -0.88 14.82 7.63
N LEU A 60 -0.24 13.65 7.67
CA LEU A 60 -0.83 12.52 8.37
C LEU A 60 -0.90 12.89 9.85
N GLU A 61 -2.11 13.19 10.31
CA GLU A 61 -2.45 13.22 11.73
C GLU A 61 -2.18 11.81 12.26
N ARG A 62 -0.92 11.54 12.62
CA ARG A 62 -0.54 10.44 13.49
C ARG A 62 -1.24 10.74 14.81
N GLY A 63 -2.48 10.25 14.94
CA GLY A 63 -3.29 10.36 16.14
C GLY A 63 -2.55 9.87 17.38
#